data_AF-A0A4U5LPL5-F1
#
_entry.id   AF-A0A4U5LPL5-F1
#
_cell.length_a   1.000
_cell.length_b   1.000
_cell.length_c   1.000
_cell.angle_alpha   90.00
_cell.angle_beta   90.00
_cell.angle_gamma   90.00
#
_symmetry.space_group_name_H-M   'P 1'
#
loop_
_entity.id
_entity.type
_entity.pdbx_description
1 polymer ?
#
loop_
_entity_poly.entity_id
_entity_poly.type
_entity_poly.pdbx_seq_one_letter_code
_entity_poly.pdbx_strand_id
1 'polypeptide(L)'
;MVRTEFLLSGALYMTLSVIVFVINLMLLITLCRHKEFSSITYGIIKNICIASMTQLFSFFIGGIMTLLESNINDLLEKVSL
;
A
#
# COMPACT_ATOMS: atom_id res chain seq x y z
N MET A 1 -19.50 -10.21 17.46
CA MET A 1 -18.04 -10.21 17.77
C MET A 1 -17.20 -10.15 16.50
N VAL A 2 -17.54 -10.94 15.48
CA VAL A 2 -16.80 -11.04 14.21
C VAL A 2 -16.72 -9.71 13.41
N ARG A 3 -17.78 -8.89 13.36
CA ARG A 3 -17.81 -7.64 12.56
C ARG A 3 -16.83 -6.56 13.05
N THR A 4 -16.61 -6.47 14.36
CA THR A 4 -15.66 -5.51 14.95
C THR A 4 -14.21 -5.84 14.61
N GLU A 5 -13.88 -7.12 14.42
CA GLU A 5 -12.53 -7.56 14.08
C GLU A 5 -12.17 -7.19 12.63
N PHE A 6 -13.14 -7.31 11.70
CA PHE A 6 -12.97 -6.87 10.32
C PHE A 6 -12.82 -5.36 10.19
N LEU A 7 -13.65 -4.59 10.90
CA LEU A 7 -13.56 -3.12 10.91
C LEU A 7 -12.20 -2.65 11.46
N LEU A 8 -11.75 -3.25 12.56
CA LEU A 8 -10.45 -2.93 13.16
C LEU A 8 -9.30 -3.27 12.22
N SER A 9 -9.32 -4.48 11.64
CA SER A 9 -8.28 -4.93 10.71
C SER A 9 -8.22 -4.05 9.47
N GLY A 10 -9.36 -3.78 8.83
CA GLY A 10 -9.43 -2.92 7.65
C GLY A 10 -8.98 -1.49 7.92
N ALA A 11 -9.37 -0.90 9.07
CA ALA A 11 -8.92 0.43 9.48
C ALA A 11 -7.42 0.49 9.74
N LEU A 12 -6.85 -0.55 10.38
CA LEU A 12 -5.40 -0.65 10.61
C LEU A 12 -4.63 -0.78 9.30
N TYR A 13 -5.07 -1.64 8.38
CA TYR A 13 -4.44 -1.80 7.07
C TYR A 13 -4.47 -0.50 6.26
N MET A 14 -5.60 0.19 6.23
CA MET A 14 -5.75 1.50 5.56
C MET A 14 -4.84 2.56 6.19
N THR A 15 -4.83 2.67 7.52
CA THR A 15 -4.06 3.71 8.22
C THR A 15 -2.56 3.49 8.08
N LEU A 16 -2.10 2.25 8.31
CA LEU A 16 -0.68 1.90 8.20
C LEU A 16 -0.17 2.01 6.77
N SER A 17 -0.97 1.57 5.78
CA SER A 17 -0.56 1.67 4.38
C SER A 17 -0.36 3.12 3.94
N VAL A 18 -1.24 4.04 4.33
CA VAL A 18 -1.09 5.47 4.03
C VAL A 18 0.15 6.06 4.70
N ILE A 19 0.38 5.79 5.98
CA ILE A 19 1.55 6.32 6.71
C ILE A 19 2.84 5.84 6.07
N VAL A 20 2.95 4.54 5.82
CA VAL A 20 4.16 3.94 5.25
C VAL A 20 4.34 4.37 3.79
N PHE A 21 3.27 4.63 3.05
CA PHE A 21 3.33 5.18 1.69
C PHE A 21 3.94 6.58 1.68
N VAL A 22 3.50 7.46 2.59
CA VAL A 22 4.05 8.83 2.72
C VAL A 22 5.53 8.79 3.08
N ILE A 23 5.93 7.91 4.01
CA ILE A 23 7.34 7.75 4.39
C ILE A 23 8.18 7.29 3.19
N ASN A 24 7.72 6.29 2.45
CA ASN A 24 8.42 5.83 1.23
C ASN A 24 8.49 6.93 0.17
N LEU A 25 7.45 7.76 0.02
CA LEU A 25 7.44 8.88 -0.91
C LEU A 25 8.48 9.93 -0.53
N MET A 26 8.55 10.31 0.75
CA MET A 26 9.56 11.25 1.26
C MET A 26 10.98 10.71 1.06
N LEU A 27 11.19 9.42 1.32
CA LEU A 27 12.49 8.78 1.14
C LEU A 27 12.90 8.78 -0.33
N LEU A 28 11.96 8.44 -1.23
CA LEU A 28 12.19 8.45 -2.68
C LEU A 28 12.51 9.85 -3.20
N ILE A 29 11.80 10.88 -2.74
CA ILE A 29 12.06 12.29 -3.10
C ILE A 29 13.46 12.71 -2.64
N THR A 30 13.82 12.37 -1.39
CA THR A 30 15.13 12.70 -0.82
C THR A 30 16.26 12.05 -1.62
N LEU A 31 16.10 10.77 -1.95
CA LEU A 31 17.03 10.00 -2.78
C LEU A 31 17.14 10.54 -4.21
N CYS A 32 16.04 11.05 -4.78
CA CYS A 32 16.06 11.63 -6.12
C CYS A 32 16.63 13.05 -6.16
N ARG A 33 16.50 13.84 -5.09
CA ARG A 33 17.02 15.22 -5.04
C ARG A 33 18.52 15.28 -4.74
N HIS A 34 19.04 14.43 -3.87
CA HIS A 34 20.45 14.44 -3.51
C HIS A 34 21.27 13.49 -4.41
N LYS A 35 21.77 14.02 -5.54
CA LYS A 35 22.66 13.30 -6.48
C LYS A 35 23.99 12.82 -5.88
N GLU A 36 24.37 13.32 -4.70
CA GLU A 36 25.53 12.84 -3.94
C GLU A 36 25.41 11.36 -3.54
N PHE A 37 24.20 10.83 -3.52
CA PHE A 37 23.90 9.42 -3.23
C PHE A 37 23.90 8.56 -4.49
N SER A 38 24.83 8.80 -5.43
CA SER A 38 24.98 8.01 -6.67
C SER A 38 25.87 6.78 -6.47
N SER A 39 25.61 5.99 -5.42
CA SER A 39 26.22 4.68 -5.21
C SER A 39 25.22 3.57 -5.55
N ILE A 40 25.71 2.38 -5.92
CA ILE A 40 24.90 1.19 -6.24
C ILE A 40 23.86 0.92 -5.14
N THR A 41 24.23 1.13 -3.88
CA THR A 41 23.36 0.98 -2.70
C THR A 41 22.08 1.82 -2.79
N TYR A 42 22.16 3.05 -3.27
CA TYR A 42 21.00 3.93 -3.37
C TYR A 42 20.08 3.57 -4.53
N GLY A 43 20.63 2.96 -5.59
CA GLY A 43 19.82 2.32 -6.64
C GLY A 43 18.97 1.18 -6.08
N ILE A 44 19.54 0.35 -5.21
CA ILE A 44 18.81 -0.73 -4.53
C ILE A 44 17.71 -0.16 -3.62
N ILE A 45 18.03 0.84 -2.80
CA ILE A 45 17.06 1.48 -1.91
C ILE A 45 15.90 2.11 -2.70
N LYS A 46 16.19 2.77 -3.83
CA LYS A 46 15.17 3.32 -4.72
C LYS A 46 14.22 2.24 -5.24
N ASN A 47 14.76 1.09 -5.65
CA ASN A 47 13.96 -0.02 -6.13
C ASN A 47 13.10 -0.64 -5.02
N ILE A 48 13.63 -0.77 -3.79
CA ILE A 48 12.89 -1.22 -2.61
C ILE A 48 11.74 -0.26 -2.28
N CYS A 49 11.96 1.06 -2.36
CA CYS A 49 10.90 2.05 -2.16
C CYS A 49 9.79 1.91 -3.21
N ILE A 50 10.13 1.76 -4.49
CA ILE A 50 9.13 1.57 -5.55
C ILE A 50 8.36 0.27 -5.33
N ALA A 51 9.05 -0.84 -5.03
CA ALA A 51 8.40 -2.12 -4.74
C ALA A 51 7.46 -2.02 -3.52
N SER A 52 7.91 -1.36 -2.45
CA SER A 52 7.09 -1.13 -1.26
C SER A 52 5.87 -0.29 -1.56
N MET A 53 5.98 0.75 -2.39
CA MET A 53 4.84 1.57 -2.83
C MET A 53 3.80 0.76 -3.61
N THR A 54 4.23 -0.11 -4.52
CA THR A 54 3.34 -1.00 -5.26
C THR A 54 2.63 -1.99 -4.33
N GLN A 55 3.35 -2.55 -3.36
CA GLN A 55 2.78 -3.48 -2.38
C GLN A 55 1.78 -2.77 -1.44
N LEU A 56 2.08 -1.56 -0.99
CA LEU A 56 1.20 -0.75 -0.14
C LEU A 56 -0.13 -0.43 -0.84
N PHE A 57 -0.10 -0.23 -2.16
CA PHE A 57 -1.31 -0.05 -2.95
C PHE A 57 -2.23 -1.29 -2.90
N SER A 58 -1.66 -2.49 -3.05
CA SER A 58 -2.42 -3.74 -2.92
C SER A 58 -3.00 -3.92 -1.50
N PHE A 59 -2.25 -3.57 -0.46
CA PHE A 59 -2.77 -3.62 0.92
C PHE A 59 -3.87 -2.59 1.19
N PHE A 60 -3.78 -1.41 0.58
CA PHE A 60 -4.81 -0.40 0.69
C PHE A 60 -6.14 -0.89 0.08
N ILE A 61 -6.09 -1.47 -1.12
CA ILE A 61 -7.27 -2.10 -1.75
C ILE A 61 -7.79 -3.26 -0.88
N GLY A 62 -6.90 -4.10 -0.33
CA GLY A 62 -7.29 -5.18 0.58
C GLY A 62 -7.98 -4.68 1.86
N GLY A 63 -7.53 -3.55 2.41
CA GLY A 63 -8.20 -2.88 3.54
C GLY A 63 -9.59 -2.37 3.18
N ILE A 64 -9.76 -1.79 1.99
CA ILE A 64 -11.08 -1.36 1.47
C ILE A 64 -12.02 -2.55 1.32
N MET A 65 -11.58 -3.67 0.73
CA MET A 65 -12.40 -4.88 0.59
C MET A 65 -12.83 -5.45 1.94
N THR A 66 -11.90 -5.43 2.91
CA THR A 66 -12.17 -5.92 4.28
C THR A 66 -13.22 -5.07 4.98
N LEU A 67 -13.24 -3.75 4.73
CA LEU A 67 -14.23 -2.82 5.28
C LEU A 67 -15.59 -2.91 4.59
N LEU A 68 -15.62 -3.16 3.28
CA LEU A 68 -16.86 -3.26 2.50
C LEU A 68 -17.56 -4.61 2.67
N GLU A 69 -16.94 -5.58 3.37
CA GLU A 69 -17.44 -6.95 3.53
C GLU A 69 -17.83 -7.61 2.18
N SER A 70 -17.31 -7.04 1.08
CA SER A 70 -17.65 -7.37 -0.31
C SER A 70 -16.35 -7.68 -1.02
N ASN A 71 -16.30 -8.87 -1.61
CA ASN A 71 -15.15 -9.33 -2.36
C ASN A 71 -15.23 -8.71 -3.76
N ILE A 72 -14.09 -8.34 -4.36
CA ILE A 72 -14.05 -7.97 -5.79
C ILE A 72 -14.67 -9.08 -6.66
N ASN A 73 -14.70 -10.32 -6.17
CA ASN A 73 -15.36 -11.45 -6.81
C ASN A 73 -16.88 -11.22 -7.01
N ASP A 74 -17.61 -10.67 -6.04
CA ASP A 74 -19.05 -10.34 -6.20
C ASP A 74 -19.29 -9.25 -7.25
N LEU A 75 -18.34 -8.30 -7.36
CA LEU A 75 -18.42 -7.21 -8.32
C LEU A 75 -18.05 -7.68 -9.74
N LEU A 76 -17.07 -8.57 -9.87
CA LEU A 76 -16.70 -9.24 -11.12
C LEU A 76 -17.82 -10.17 -11.60
N GLU A 77 -18.44 -10.93 -10.69
CA GLU A 77 -19.53 -11.85 -11.01
C GLU A 77 -20.76 -11.09 -11.55
N LYS A 78 -21.06 -9.90 -11.01
CA LYS A 78 -22.11 -8.99 -11.51
C LYS A 78 -21.80 -8.32 -12.86
N VAL A 79 -20.53 -8.16 -13.22
CA VAL A 79 -20.12 -7.59 -14.51
C VAL A 79 -20.04 -8.66 -15.60
N SER A 80 -19.83 -9.93 -15.23
CA SER A 80 -19.77 -11.07 -16.15
C SER A 80 -21.11 -11.69 -16.55
N LEU A 81 -22.24 -11.15 -16.05
CA LEU A 81 -23.61 -11.62 -16.28
C LEU A 81 -24.40 -10.55 -17.06
#